data_AF-A0A1P8YGF0-F1
#
_entry.id   AF-A0A1P8YGF0-F1
#
_cell.length_a   1.000
_cell.length_b   1.000
_cell.length_c   1.000
_cell.angle_alpha   90.00
_cell.angle_beta   90.00
_cell.angle_gamma   90.00
#
_symmetry.space_group_name_H-M   'P 1'
#
loop_
_entity.id
_entity.type
_entity.pdbx_description
1 polymer ?
#
loop_
_entity_poly.entity_id
_entity_poly.type
_entity_poly.pdbx_seq_one_letter_code
_entity_poly.pdbx_strand_id
1 'polypeptide(L)'
;MSSEAKFESTRRRLTEQQAETVDKLTTAAVAVLREHGFSGLTVRLVAAEAGVAAATAYTYFSSKSHLVAEVFWRRLNEVPREVPDHLDPVARVCQVLRDVALLVSDEPALAAASTTAILGDDPDVEHLRLRIGMDIRAG
;
A
#
# COMPACT_ATOMS: atom_id res chain seq x y z
N MET A 1 26.64 4.34 9.47
CA MET A 1 25.63 4.20 10.54
C MET A 1 24.48 5.18 10.34
N SER A 2 23.60 4.94 9.36
CA SER A 2 22.34 5.68 9.20
C SER A 2 21.41 4.89 8.29
N SER A 3 20.59 4.01 8.87
CA SER A 3 19.45 3.43 8.16
C SER A 3 18.35 2.90 9.09
N GLU A 4 18.64 2.55 10.35
CA GLU A 4 17.66 1.89 11.22
C GLU A 4 16.57 2.78 11.85
N ALA A 5 16.61 4.11 11.73
CA ALA A 5 15.75 4.98 12.55
C ALA A 5 14.42 5.46 11.91
N LYS A 6 14.10 5.13 10.64
CA LYS A 6 12.97 5.78 9.94
C LYS A 6 11.68 4.98 9.81
N PHE A 7 11.69 3.65 9.97
CA PHE A 7 10.51 2.84 9.64
C PHE A 7 9.65 2.40 10.84
N GLU A 8 10.10 2.61 12.08
CA GLU A 8 9.44 1.99 13.26
C GLU A 8 8.54 2.92 14.10
N SER A 9 8.59 4.26 13.92
CA SER A 9 8.00 5.20 14.90
C SER A 9 6.70 5.93 14.49
N THR A 10 6.20 5.75 13.26
CA THR A 10 5.22 6.72 12.70
C THR A 10 3.75 6.38 12.88
N ARG A 11 3.37 5.43 13.74
CA ARG A 11 1.94 5.24 14.11
C ARG A 11 1.43 6.33 15.07
N ARG A 12 2.31 7.19 15.63
CA ARG A 12 1.93 8.13 16.70
C ARG A 12 2.16 9.63 16.43
N ARG A 13 2.67 10.08 15.27
CA ARG A 13 2.75 11.52 14.92
C ARG A 13 3.23 11.85 13.49
N LEU A 14 2.57 11.32 12.46
CA LEU A 14 2.42 12.17 11.27
C LEU A 14 1.55 13.35 11.74
N THR A 15 1.96 14.60 11.50
CA THR A 15 1.01 15.71 11.73
C THR A 15 -0.22 15.46 10.86
N GLU A 16 -1.41 15.92 11.25
CA GLU A 16 -2.63 15.71 10.46
C GLU A 16 -2.43 16.08 8.99
N GLN A 17 -1.65 17.14 8.73
CA GLN A 17 -1.25 17.57 7.38
C GLN A 17 -0.40 16.53 6.62
N GLN A 18 0.51 15.84 7.29
CA GLN A 18 1.31 14.78 6.65
C GLN A 18 0.42 13.58 6.32
N ALA A 19 -0.48 13.19 7.22
CA ALA A 19 -1.42 12.10 6.97
C ALA A 19 -2.36 12.42 5.79
N GLU A 20 -2.89 13.65 5.74
CA GLU A 20 -3.70 14.15 4.63
C GLU A 20 -2.92 14.17 3.31
N THR A 21 -1.64 14.57 3.34
CA THR A 21 -0.78 14.58 2.14
C THR A 21 -0.57 13.17 1.61
N VAL A 22 -0.27 12.20 2.48
CA VAL A 22 -0.11 10.81 2.07
C VAL A 22 -1.43 10.27 1.51
N ASP A 23 -2.55 10.59 2.12
CA ASP A 23 -3.88 10.17 1.66
C ASP A 23 -4.21 10.68 0.24
N LYS A 24 -3.95 11.97 -0.02
CA LYS A 24 -4.08 12.57 -1.36
C LYS A 24 -3.20 11.86 -2.38
N LEU A 25 -1.93 11.62 -2.04
CA LEU A 25 -0.98 10.94 -2.93
C LEU A 25 -1.40 9.49 -3.22
N THR A 26 -1.89 8.75 -2.22
CA THR A 26 -2.32 7.36 -2.41
C THR A 26 -3.62 7.26 -3.21
N THR A 27 -4.55 8.21 -3.03
CA THR A 27 -5.77 8.30 -3.83
C THR A 27 -5.46 8.62 -5.29
N ALA A 28 -4.61 9.62 -5.53
CA ALA A 28 -4.15 9.98 -6.86
C ALA A 28 -3.39 8.84 -7.54
N ALA A 29 -2.60 8.06 -6.80
CA ALA A 29 -1.90 6.90 -7.34
C ALA A 29 -2.85 5.85 -7.92
N VAL A 30 -4.00 5.61 -7.28
CA VAL A 30 -5.03 4.70 -7.80
C VAL A 30 -5.62 5.23 -9.11
N ALA A 31 -5.92 6.54 -9.19
CA ALA A 31 -6.41 7.15 -10.42
C ALA A 31 -5.40 7.03 -11.57
N VAL A 32 -4.14 7.36 -11.32
CA VAL A 32 -3.04 7.24 -12.27
C VAL A 32 -2.80 5.78 -12.71
N LEU A 33 -2.90 4.82 -11.78
CA LEU A 33 -2.81 3.39 -12.10
C LEU A 33 -3.93 2.96 -13.05
N ARG A 34 -5.17 3.39 -12.80
CA ARG A 34 -6.32 3.05 -13.65
C ARG A 34 -6.16 3.61 -15.07
N GLU A 35 -5.65 4.83 -15.20
CA GLU A 35 -5.51 5.49 -16.50
C GLU A 35 -4.28 5.04 -17.30
N HIS A 36 -3.14 4.87 -16.65
CA HIS A 36 -1.85 4.69 -17.32
C HIS A 36 -1.17 3.33 -17.04
N GLY A 37 -1.73 2.53 -16.12
CA GLY A 37 -1.11 1.31 -15.64
C GLY A 37 0.21 1.54 -14.88
N PHE A 38 0.81 0.45 -14.40
CA PHE A 38 2.05 0.52 -13.61
C PHE A 38 3.28 1.00 -14.41
N SER A 39 3.29 0.79 -15.72
CA SER A 39 4.38 1.25 -16.61
C SER A 39 4.37 2.76 -16.76
N GLY A 40 3.19 3.37 -16.92
CA GLY A 40 3.01 4.82 -17.03
C GLY A 40 3.03 5.57 -15.70
N LEU A 41 2.85 4.88 -14.57
CA LEU A 41 2.89 5.51 -13.26
C LEU A 41 4.28 6.06 -12.91
N THR A 42 4.31 7.32 -12.49
CA THR A 42 5.48 7.96 -11.87
C THR A 42 5.07 8.75 -10.62
N VAL A 43 5.94 8.83 -9.62
CA VAL A 43 5.70 9.63 -8.39
C VAL A 43 5.40 11.09 -8.73
N ARG A 44 6.05 11.64 -9.77
CA ARG A 44 5.81 13.00 -10.25
C ARG A 44 4.41 13.19 -10.83
N LEU A 45 3.92 12.24 -11.62
CA LEU A 45 2.58 12.28 -12.20
C LEU A 45 1.52 12.20 -11.09
N VAL A 46 1.73 11.32 -10.12
CA VAL A 46 0.86 11.20 -8.94
C VAL A 46 0.86 12.49 -8.10
N ALA A 47 2.02 13.11 -7.92
CA ALA A 47 2.11 14.38 -7.19
C ALA A 47 1.32 15.50 -7.90
N ALA A 48 1.42 15.58 -9.23
CA ALA A 48 0.66 16.53 -10.03
C ALA A 48 -0.85 16.31 -9.90
N GLU A 49 -1.30 15.05 -10.02
CA GLU A 49 -2.71 14.67 -9.83
C GLU A 49 -3.22 14.98 -8.42
N ALA A 50 -2.39 14.78 -7.40
CA ALA A 50 -2.72 15.07 -6.00
C ALA A 50 -2.68 16.57 -5.64
N GLY A 51 -2.22 17.45 -6.56
CA GLY A 51 -1.97 18.87 -6.25
C GLY A 51 -0.84 19.08 -5.25
N VAL A 52 0.11 18.14 -5.15
CA VAL A 52 1.25 18.16 -4.22
C VAL A 52 2.54 18.43 -5.00
N ALA A 53 3.44 19.23 -4.43
CA ALA A 53 4.75 19.45 -5.05
C ALA A 53 5.53 18.13 -5.16
N ALA A 54 6.15 17.87 -6.32
CA ALA A 54 6.89 16.62 -6.55
C ALA A 54 7.98 16.37 -5.50
N ALA A 55 8.72 17.42 -5.09
CA ALA A 55 9.71 17.32 -4.03
C ALA A 55 9.11 16.83 -2.71
N THR A 56 7.91 17.32 -2.35
CA THR A 56 7.15 16.87 -1.18
C THR A 56 6.75 15.41 -1.31
N ALA A 57 6.26 14.96 -2.47
CA ALA A 57 5.91 13.56 -2.69
C ALA A 57 7.12 12.62 -2.50
N TYR A 58 8.31 13.02 -3.00
CA TYR A 58 9.56 12.26 -2.81
C TYR A 58 10.06 12.24 -1.36
N THR A 59 9.54 13.08 -0.46
CA THR A 59 9.81 12.95 0.98
C THR A 59 9.07 11.77 1.63
N TYR A 60 7.97 11.32 1.01
CA TYR A 60 7.16 10.18 1.48
C TYR A 60 7.45 8.91 0.69
N PHE A 61 7.61 9.03 -0.63
CA PHE A 61 7.74 7.89 -1.54
C PHE A 61 9.03 7.97 -2.34
N SER A 62 9.97 7.10 -2.00
CA SER A 62 11.28 6.99 -2.66
C SER A 62 11.18 6.41 -4.07
N SER A 63 10.20 5.55 -4.33
CA SER A 63 10.03 4.89 -5.63
C SER A 63 8.55 4.70 -5.99
N LYS A 64 8.28 4.41 -7.27
CA LYS A 64 6.93 4.02 -7.70
C LYS A 64 6.47 2.72 -7.07
N SER A 65 7.39 1.79 -6.80
CA SER A 65 7.09 0.51 -6.16
C SER A 65 6.74 0.71 -4.69
N HIS A 66 7.46 1.59 -3.97
CA HIS A 66 7.12 1.99 -2.61
C HIS A 66 5.72 2.61 -2.54
N LEU A 67 5.40 3.56 -3.44
CA LEU A 67 4.06 4.14 -3.50
C LEU A 67 2.96 3.09 -3.71
N VAL A 68 3.13 2.18 -4.67
CA VAL A 68 2.15 1.12 -4.94
C VAL A 68 2.01 0.16 -3.75
N ALA A 69 3.11 -0.18 -3.09
CA ALA A 69 3.10 -1.03 -1.91
C ALA A 69 2.35 -0.37 -0.72
N GLU A 70 2.54 0.94 -0.51
CA GLU A 70 1.78 1.69 0.50
C GLU A 70 0.28 1.75 0.18
N VAL A 71 -0.09 1.99 -1.09
CA VAL A 71 -1.49 1.98 -1.54
C VAL A 71 -2.13 0.62 -1.22
N PHE A 72 -1.45 -0.47 -1.59
CA PHE A 72 -1.91 -1.82 -1.31
C PHE A 72 -2.05 -2.08 0.19
N TRP A 73 -1.06 -1.67 0.99
CA TRP A 73 -1.08 -1.83 2.43
C TRP A 73 -2.25 -1.08 3.10
N ARG A 74 -2.53 0.15 2.69
CA ARG A 74 -3.67 0.93 3.20
C ARG A 74 -4.99 0.25 2.89
N ARG A 75 -5.17 -0.19 1.66
CA ARG A 75 -6.34 -0.96 1.23
C ARG A 75 -6.52 -2.25 2.03
N LEU A 76 -5.44 -2.98 2.30
CA LEU A 76 -5.48 -4.19 3.14
C LEU A 76 -5.87 -3.89 4.61
N ASN A 77 -5.58 -2.69 5.12
CA ASN A 77 -6.01 -2.28 6.46
C ASN A 77 -7.47 -1.80 6.53
N GLU A 78 -8.08 -1.44 5.40
CA GLU A 78 -9.50 -1.10 5.31
C GLU A 78 -10.41 -2.34 5.30
N VAL A 79 -9.85 -3.51 4.95
CA VAL A 79 -10.59 -4.78 4.96
C VAL A 79 -10.94 -5.16 6.41
N PRO A 80 -12.23 -5.36 6.74
CA PRO A 80 -12.64 -5.83 8.06
C PRO A 80 -11.96 -7.17 8.40
N ARG A 81 -11.25 -7.23 9.52
CA ARG A 81 -10.53 -8.44 9.97
C ARG A 81 -11.31 -9.30 10.95
N GLU A 82 -12.59 -9.03 11.14
CA GLU A 82 -13.45 -9.82 12.02
C GLU A 82 -13.81 -11.14 11.34
N VAL A 83 -12.88 -12.08 11.37
CA VAL A 83 -13.13 -13.48 11.02
C VAL A 83 -13.82 -14.12 12.22
N PRO A 84 -15.05 -14.63 12.08
CA PRO A 84 -15.75 -15.20 13.21
C PRO A 84 -15.01 -16.41 13.80
N ASP A 85 -14.74 -16.38 15.11
CA ASP A 85 -13.99 -17.42 15.84
C ASP A 85 -14.65 -18.81 15.81
N HIS A 86 -15.94 -18.88 15.45
CA HIS A 86 -16.70 -20.12 15.36
C HIS A 86 -16.48 -20.88 14.04
N LEU A 87 -15.76 -20.30 13.07
CA LEU A 87 -15.42 -20.96 11.82
C LEU A 87 -14.27 -21.95 12.03
N ASP A 88 -14.33 -23.07 11.29
CA ASP A 88 -13.20 -24.00 11.26
C ASP A 88 -11.96 -23.35 10.60
N PRO A 89 -10.73 -23.85 10.87
CA PRO A 89 -9.51 -23.24 10.35
C PRO A 89 -9.47 -23.07 8.83
N VAL A 90 -10.07 -23.99 8.07
CA VAL A 90 -10.10 -23.91 6.60
C VAL A 90 -11.06 -22.80 6.16
N ALA A 91 -12.25 -22.72 6.76
CA ALA A 91 -13.23 -21.68 6.52
C ALA A 91 -12.68 -20.28 6.87
N ARG A 92 -11.90 -20.17 7.96
CA ARG A 92 -11.19 -18.93 8.32
C ARG A 92 -10.19 -18.50 7.25
N VAL A 93 -9.32 -19.41 6.80
CA VAL A 93 -8.37 -19.13 5.71
C VAL A 93 -9.09 -18.76 4.41
N CYS A 94 -10.16 -19.49 4.06
CA CYS A 94 -10.95 -19.19 2.87
C CYS A 94 -11.63 -17.82 2.95
N GLN A 95 -12.07 -17.38 4.14
CA GLN A 95 -12.66 -16.06 4.32
C GLN A 95 -11.62 -14.95 4.15
N VAL A 96 -10.47 -15.04 4.82
CA VAL A 96 -9.37 -14.07 4.66
C VAL A 96 -8.92 -13.99 3.19
N LEU A 97 -8.73 -15.14 2.53
CA LEU A 97 -8.36 -15.18 1.12
C LEU A 97 -9.44 -14.56 0.22
N ARG A 98 -10.73 -14.74 0.56
CA ARG A 98 -11.84 -14.12 -0.18
C ARG A 98 -11.83 -12.61 -0.01
N ASP A 99 -11.65 -12.12 1.21
CA ASP A 99 -11.67 -10.68 1.49
C ASP A 99 -10.49 -9.97 0.82
N VAL A 100 -9.30 -10.59 0.84
CA VAL A 100 -8.13 -10.12 0.07
C VAL A 100 -8.37 -10.24 -1.44
N ALA A 101 -8.99 -11.31 -1.92
CA ALA A 101 -9.29 -11.47 -3.35
C ALA A 101 -10.31 -10.43 -3.85
N LEU A 102 -11.30 -10.07 -3.04
CA LEU A 102 -12.28 -9.03 -3.37
C LEU A 102 -11.61 -7.65 -3.49
N LEU A 103 -10.70 -7.32 -2.56
CA LEU A 103 -9.90 -6.10 -2.65
C LEU A 103 -9.13 -5.97 -3.97
N VAL A 104 -8.56 -7.09 -4.43
CA VAL A 104 -7.79 -7.20 -5.67
C VAL A 104 -8.71 -7.20 -6.90
N SER A 105 -9.95 -7.66 -6.76
CA SER A 105 -10.93 -7.76 -7.85
C SER A 105 -11.52 -6.42 -8.25
N ASP A 106 -11.72 -5.51 -7.29
CA ASP A 106 -12.29 -4.17 -7.56
C ASP A 106 -11.29 -3.26 -8.29
N GLU A 107 -9.99 -3.53 -8.19
CA GLU A 107 -8.92 -2.71 -8.78
C GLU A 107 -7.88 -3.55 -9.55
N PRO A 108 -8.20 -4.03 -10.77
CA PRO A 108 -7.30 -4.88 -11.55
C PRO A 108 -5.94 -4.23 -11.84
N ALA A 109 -5.92 -2.91 -12.01
CA ALA A 109 -4.69 -2.15 -12.22
C ALA A 109 -3.79 -2.12 -10.97
N LEU A 110 -4.39 -1.99 -9.77
CA LEU A 110 -3.66 -2.07 -8.51
C LEU A 110 -3.16 -3.49 -8.27
N ALA A 111 -4.00 -4.51 -8.50
CA ALA A 111 -3.62 -5.91 -8.41
C ALA A 111 -2.35 -6.24 -9.21
N ALA A 112 -2.33 -5.89 -10.49
CA ALA A 112 -1.20 -6.13 -11.38
C ALA A 112 0.06 -5.35 -10.94
N ALA A 113 -0.13 -4.10 -10.50
CA ALA A 113 0.96 -3.27 -9.98
C ALA A 113 1.54 -3.85 -8.69
N SER A 114 0.70 -4.32 -7.77
CA SER A 114 1.09 -4.93 -6.50
C SER A 114 1.87 -6.22 -6.71
N THR A 115 1.47 -7.09 -7.66
CA THR A 115 2.26 -8.29 -8.00
C THR A 115 3.69 -7.91 -8.41
N THR A 116 3.85 -6.85 -9.20
CA THR A 116 5.17 -6.41 -9.67
C THR A 116 5.96 -5.67 -8.59
N ALA A 117 5.31 -4.81 -7.81
CA ALA A 117 5.96 -4.01 -6.78
C ALA A 117 6.37 -4.87 -5.57
N ILE A 118 5.48 -5.75 -5.09
CA ILE A 118 5.69 -6.56 -3.90
C ILE A 118 6.71 -7.65 -4.17
N LEU A 119 6.64 -8.32 -5.32
CA LEU A 119 7.56 -9.41 -5.68
C LEU A 119 8.87 -8.94 -6.33
N GLY A 120 9.07 -7.63 -6.50
CA GLY A 120 10.30 -7.06 -7.03
C GLY A 120 11.41 -6.90 -5.98
N ASP A 121 12.64 -6.68 -6.45
CA ASP A 121 13.84 -6.58 -5.61
C ASP A 121 14.08 -5.17 -5.01
N ASP A 122 13.05 -4.34 -4.89
CA ASP A 122 13.18 -3.00 -4.30
C ASP A 122 13.40 -3.12 -2.77
N PRO A 123 14.55 -2.66 -2.23
CA PRO A 123 14.85 -2.77 -0.80
C PRO A 123 13.89 -1.95 0.07
N ASP A 124 13.34 -0.85 -0.46
CA ASP A 124 12.34 -0.06 0.25
C ASP A 124 10.98 -0.77 0.31
N VAL A 125 10.75 -1.82 -0.48
CA VAL A 125 9.52 -2.62 -0.43
C VAL A 125 9.66 -3.81 0.52
N GLU A 126 10.88 -4.17 0.95
CA GLU A 126 11.13 -5.31 1.82
C GLU A 126 10.42 -5.21 3.17
N HIS A 127 10.47 -4.04 3.81
CA HIS A 127 9.80 -3.82 5.09
C HIS A 127 8.28 -3.92 4.96
N LEU A 128 7.70 -3.45 3.84
CA LEU A 128 6.27 -3.56 3.55
C LEU A 128 5.87 -5.01 3.28
N ARG A 129 6.66 -5.79 2.53
CA ARG A 129 6.44 -7.23 2.35
C ARG A 129 6.31 -7.97 3.68
N LEU A 130 7.25 -7.73 4.59
CA LEU A 130 7.26 -8.38 5.91
C LEU A 130 6.03 -7.98 6.73
N ARG A 131 5.66 -6.69 6.69
CA ARG A 131 4.48 -6.15 7.38
C ARG A 131 3.17 -6.74 6.83
N ILE A 132 3.02 -6.82 5.51
CA ILE A 132 1.90 -7.47 4.83
C ILE A 132 1.81 -8.95 5.25
N GLY A 133 2.93 -9.68 5.23
CA GLY A 133 2.96 -11.08 5.64
C GLY A 133 2.56 -11.30 7.11
N MET A 134 2.98 -10.41 8.00
CA MET A 134 2.59 -10.47 9.42
C MET A 134 1.11 -10.18 9.63
N ASP A 135 0.54 -9.21 8.92
CA ASP A 135 -0.87 -8.86 9.02
C ASP A 135 -1.78 -9.98 8.49
N ILE A 136 -1.37 -10.65 7.40
CA ILE A 136 -2.09 -11.83 6.88
C ILE A 136 -2.01 -13.01 7.85
N ARG A 137 -0.88 -13.21 8.54
CA ARG A 137 -0.71 -14.28 9.53
C ARG A 137 -1.54 -14.07 10.80
N ALA A 138 -1.86 -12.81 11.13
CA ALA A 138 -2.51 -12.43 12.38
C ALA A 138 -4.05 -12.43 12.33
N GLY A 139 -4.66 -12.46 11.13
CA GLY A 139 -6.10 -12.65 10.93
C GLY A 139 -6.47 -14.13 10.83
#